data_AF-A0A3A6VQG0-F1
#
_entry.id   AF-A0A3A6VQG0-F1
#
_cell.length_a   1.000
_cell.length_b   1.000
_cell.length_c   1.000
_cell.angle_alpha   90.00
_cell.angle_beta   90.00
_cell.angle_gamma   90.00
#
_symmetry.space_group_name_H-M   'P 1'
#
loop_
_entity.id
_entity.type
_entity.pdbx_description
1 polymer ?
#
loop_
_entity_poly.entity_id
_entity_poly.type
_entity_poly.pdbx_seq_one_letter_code
_entity_poly.pdbx_strand_id
1 'polypeptide(L)'
;MTNDHHVSKKKMFAVVFCVFVPNEVLLANDTAVGGEGSLPIPVSQPHIKMVSELIRINGKNLNEPQMNGSWHYNCNFTFKNTLNKEVIISMAFPFPINDGNSEIALPAGQQTNVGQALVYDFLVTVNDKQVPAQRGNIAPDQNKGLYYEDAYFWKTTFPPLATVNIHHDYSTGATYDVMGYHWVRYVLKTGALWQDSSIGHTRLEVIPNTPTRLCSEIDPKADYLNPTPSGMSISGSRADRKYIWDLRHFQPQADLSLCLFTGISYVRYKVIYPWLNSDDALGKLARLSNKELRFLRNTIYAQYGRQFQSPDLQEYFSKKWWYVPNHDYSDRMLNEEDKKLLSMINQANKLNR
;
A
#
# COMPACT_ATOMS: atom_id res chain seq x y z
N MET A 1 49.18 39.09 -66.90
CA MET A 1 49.56 37.71 -66.53
C MET A 1 49.65 37.67 -65.01
N THR A 2 48.68 36.98 -64.44
CA THR A 2 48.27 36.91 -63.03
C THR A 2 49.27 36.12 -62.18
N ASN A 3 49.66 36.69 -61.04
CA ASN A 3 50.31 35.98 -59.95
C ASN A 3 49.37 36.11 -58.73
N ASP A 4 48.44 35.16 -58.59
CA ASP A 4 47.51 35.12 -57.47
C ASP A 4 48.04 34.19 -56.37
N HIS A 5 48.17 34.77 -55.18
CA HIS A 5 48.52 34.11 -53.95
C HIS A 5 47.45 33.10 -53.52
N HIS A 6 47.78 31.81 -53.49
CA HIS A 6 46.96 30.80 -52.82
C HIS A 6 47.42 30.58 -51.37
N VAL A 7 46.62 31.10 -50.44
CA VAL A 7 46.74 30.87 -49.00
C VAL A 7 46.27 29.45 -48.64
N SER A 8 47.14 28.70 -47.96
CA SER A 8 46.89 27.35 -47.45
C SER A 8 45.84 27.33 -46.34
N LYS A 9 44.71 26.65 -46.56
CA LYS A 9 43.69 26.38 -45.53
C LYS A 9 44.08 25.15 -44.73
N LYS A 10 44.55 25.35 -43.49
CA LYS A 10 44.67 24.27 -42.48
C LYS A 10 43.26 23.79 -42.11
N LYS A 11 42.96 22.51 -42.32
CA LYS A 11 41.74 21.86 -41.84
C LYS A 11 41.89 21.61 -40.33
N MET A 12 41.09 22.30 -39.54
CA MET A 12 40.96 22.09 -38.10
C MET A 12 39.96 20.94 -37.88
N PHE A 13 40.44 19.79 -37.39
CA PHE A 13 39.57 18.68 -36.97
C PHE A 13 38.93 19.03 -35.63
N ALA A 14 37.63 19.31 -35.62
CA ALA A 14 36.85 19.39 -34.39
C ALA A 14 36.56 17.97 -33.90
N VAL A 15 37.19 17.58 -32.79
CA VAL A 15 36.84 16.36 -32.05
C VAL A 15 35.55 16.66 -31.27
N VAL A 16 34.43 16.12 -31.74
CA VAL A 16 33.16 16.17 -31.00
C VAL A 16 33.24 15.12 -29.90
N PHE A 17 33.41 15.58 -28.66
CA PHE A 17 33.20 14.75 -27.47
C PHE A 17 31.69 14.53 -27.33
N CYS A 18 31.18 13.41 -27.85
CA CYS A 18 29.85 12.92 -27.49
C CYS A 18 29.91 12.44 -26.04
N VAL A 19 29.47 13.29 -25.11
CA VAL A 19 29.15 12.88 -23.74
C VAL A 19 27.93 11.97 -23.84
N PHE A 20 28.16 10.66 -23.71
CA PHE A 20 27.09 9.70 -23.45
C PHE A 20 26.52 10.02 -22.07
N VAL A 21 25.39 10.72 -22.03
CA VAL A 21 24.55 10.76 -20.84
C VAL A 21 23.97 9.35 -20.69
N PRO A 22 24.23 8.62 -19.61
CA PRO A 22 23.61 7.32 -19.41
C PRO A 22 22.09 7.53 -19.40
N ASN A 23 21.38 6.77 -20.23
CA ASN A 23 19.93 6.67 -20.16
C ASN A 23 19.56 6.34 -18.72
N GLU A 24 18.90 7.27 -18.02
CA GLU A 24 18.13 6.90 -16.84
C GLU A 24 17.14 5.85 -17.31
N VAL A 25 17.25 4.66 -16.74
CA VAL A 25 16.25 3.61 -16.94
C VAL A 25 14.95 4.20 -16.41
N LEU A 26 14.04 4.56 -17.32
CA LEU A 26 12.66 4.86 -17.01
C LEU A 26 12.04 3.57 -16.45
N LEU A 27 12.16 3.38 -15.15
CA LEU A 27 11.38 2.39 -14.43
C LEU A 27 9.94 2.91 -14.41
N ALA A 28 9.04 2.18 -15.07
CA ALA A 28 7.61 2.41 -14.93
C ALA A 28 7.23 1.97 -13.50
N ASN A 29 7.32 2.90 -12.56
CA ASN A 29 6.96 2.66 -11.16
C ASN A 29 5.44 2.75 -11.02
N ASP A 30 4.74 1.71 -11.49
CA ASP A 30 3.29 1.63 -11.39
C ASP A 30 2.81 1.56 -9.93
N THR A 31 3.67 1.08 -9.02
CA THR A 31 3.37 0.89 -7.59
C THR A 31 4.52 1.39 -6.73
N ALA A 32 4.20 2.18 -5.71
CA ALA A 32 5.09 2.49 -4.61
C ALA A 32 4.92 1.42 -3.51
N VAL A 33 5.95 0.60 -3.32
CA VAL A 33 5.93 -0.58 -2.44
C VAL A 33 6.19 -0.16 -0.99
N GLY A 34 5.26 -0.45 -0.08
CA GLY A 34 5.38 -0.11 1.34
C GLY A 34 5.84 -1.26 2.25
N GLY A 35 5.93 -2.47 1.72
CA GLY A 35 6.09 -3.70 2.50
C GLY A 35 4.75 -4.35 2.86
N GLU A 36 4.82 -5.51 3.51
CA GLU A 36 3.64 -6.28 3.92
C GLU A 36 3.97 -7.23 5.08
N GLY A 37 2.91 -7.78 5.70
CA GLY A 37 3.04 -8.76 6.78
C GLY A 37 3.12 -10.20 6.28
N SER A 38 3.65 -11.10 7.11
CA SER A 38 3.77 -12.53 6.80
C SER A 38 3.52 -13.38 8.04
N LEU A 39 2.97 -14.59 7.85
CA LEU A 39 2.99 -15.60 8.90
C LEU A 39 4.44 -15.95 9.30
N PRO A 40 4.72 -16.25 10.58
CA PRO A 40 5.93 -16.97 10.95
C PRO A 40 5.97 -18.34 10.25
N ILE A 41 7.15 -18.74 9.79
CA ILE A 41 7.40 -20.01 9.09
C ILE A 41 8.47 -20.82 9.81
N PRO A 42 8.46 -22.15 9.71
CA PRO A 42 9.54 -22.98 10.23
C PRO A 42 10.70 -23.05 9.24
N VAL A 43 11.94 -23.12 9.73
CA VAL A 43 13.13 -23.33 8.88
C VAL A 43 13.25 -24.78 8.38
N SER A 44 12.63 -25.72 9.09
CA SER A 44 12.54 -27.13 8.73
C SER A 44 11.07 -27.58 8.70
N GLN A 45 10.80 -28.88 8.57
CA GLN A 45 9.44 -29.43 8.65
C GLN A 45 9.17 -30.03 10.04
N PRO A 46 8.70 -29.24 11.02
CA PRO A 46 8.51 -29.73 12.37
C PRO A 46 7.14 -30.38 12.55
N HIS A 47 7.01 -31.21 13.59
CA HIS A 47 5.72 -31.68 14.11
C HIS A 47 5.06 -30.64 15.03
N ILE A 48 4.99 -29.40 14.52
CA ILE A 48 4.33 -28.27 15.15
C ILE A 48 3.21 -27.82 14.23
N LYS A 49 2.00 -27.66 14.78
CA LYS A 49 0.86 -27.10 14.05
C LYS A 49 0.51 -25.72 14.56
N MET A 50 0.09 -24.85 13.64
CA MET A 50 -0.54 -23.57 13.98
C MET A 50 -2.02 -23.85 14.29
N VAL A 51 -2.53 -23.33 15.41
CA VAL A 51 -3.91 -23.62 15.87
C VAL A 51 -4.83 -22.40 15.83
N SER A 52 -4.27 -21.19 15.90
CA SER A 52 -5.05 -19.96 15.78
C SER A 52 -4.15 -18.76 15.58
N GLU A 53 -4.72 -17.74 14.94
CA GLU A 53 -4.11 -16.43 14.77
C GLU A 53 -5.10 -15.32 15.15
N LEU A 54 -4.55 -14.21 15.61
CA LEU A 54 -5.24 -12.93 15.71
C LEU A 54 -4.32 -11.87 15.12
N ILE A 55 -4.62 -11.43 13.90
CA ILE A 55 -3.83 -10.46 13.15
C ILE A 55 -4.61 -9.16 13.06
N ARG A 56 -4.09 -8.10 13.68
CA ARG A 56 -4.64 -6.74 13.60
C ARG A 56 -3.71 -5.84 12.81
N ILE A 57 -4.26 -5.14 11.82
CA ILE A 57 -3.53 -4.26 10.91
C ILE A 57 -4.16 -2.86 10.99
N ASN A 58 -3.48 -1.92 11.62
CA ASN A 58 -3.99 -0.59 11.93
C ASN A 58 -3.33 0.48 11.05
N GLY A 59 -4.15 1.24 10.33
CA GLY A 59 -3.70 2.31 9.45
C GLY A 59 -3.40 3.59 10.21
N LYS A 60 -2.42 4.34 9.73
CA LYS A 60 -2.12 5.71 10.19
C LYS A 60 -1.73 6.57 8.99
N ASN A 61 -2.18 7.82 8.98
CA ASN A 61 -1.86 8.80 7.93
C ASN A 61 -2.19 8.35 6.50
N LEU A 62 -3.15 7.42 6.31
CA LEU A 62 -3.46 6.86 4.99
C LEU A 62 -4.15 7.86 4.04
N ASN A 63 -4.68 8.95 4.57
CA ASN A 63 -5.35 9.99 3.79
C ASN A 63 -4.55 11.31 3.76
N GLU A 64 -3.26 11.25 4.08
CA GLU A 64 -2.35 12.39 4.01
C GLU A 64 -1.79 12.55 2.59
N PRO A 65 -1.80 13.76 2.00
CA PRO A 65 -1.35 13.97 0.63
C PRO A 65 0.16 13.78 0.44
N GLN A 66 0.94 13.73 1.53
CA GLN A 66 2.39 13.46 1.49
C GLN A 66 2.70 11.97 1.27
N MET A 67 1.68 11.10 1.19
CA MET A 67 1.85 9.66 0.95
C MET A 67 2.76 8.97 1.98
N ASN A 68 2.75 9.46 3.22
CA ASN A 68 3.57 8.99 4.33
C ASN A 68 2.80 8.04 5.29
N GLY A 69 1.79 7.35 4.74
CA GLY A 69 0.92 6.43 5.45
C GLY A 69 1.64 5.17 5.88
N SER A 70 1.12 4.53 6.93
CA SER A 70 1.67 3.28 7.46
C SER A 70 0.62 2.30 7.94
N TRP A 71 1.01 1.04 8.01
CA TRP A 71 0.25 -0.03 8.64
C TRP A 71 1.04 -0.57 9.83
N HIS A 72 0.40 -0.63 11.00
CA HIS A 72 0.92 -1.25 12.21
C HIS A 72 0.30 -2.62 12.41
N TYR A 73 1.14 -3.65 12.54
CA TYR A 73 0.75 -5.03 12.63
C TYR A 73 0.96 -5.52 14.06
N ASN A 74 -0.10 -6.03 14.68
CA ASN A 74 -0.07 -6.69 15.97
C ASN A 74 -0.67 -8.09 15.80
N CYS A 75 0.20 -9.11 15.80
CA CYS A 75 -0.18 -10.46 15.39
C CYS A 75 0.13 -11.44 16.52
N ASN A 76 -0.88 -12.18 16.98
CA ASN A 76 -0.70 -13.30 17.90
C ASN A 76 -0.91 -14.62 17.16
N PHE A 77 -0.05 -15.59 17.43
CA PHE A 77 -0.10 -16.93 16.88
C PHE A 77 0.01 -17.94 18.02
N THR A 78 -0.80 -19.00 17.94
CA THR A 78 -0.73 -20.11 18.89
C THR A 78 -0.28 -21.35 18.15
N PHE A 79 0.76 -21.99 18.68
CA PHE A 79 1.38 -23.18 18.10
C PHE A 79 1.33 -24.35 19.07
N LYS A 80 1.10 -25.56 18.56
CA LYS A 80 1.06 -26.78 19.37
C LYS A 80 2.09 -27.79 18.90
N ASN A 81 2.90 -28.29 19.83
CA ASN A 81 3.70 -29.48 19.63
C ASN A 81 2.83 -30.73 19.64
N THR A 82 2.90 -31.53 18.58
CA THR A 82 2.11 -32.77 18.48
C THR A 82 2.88 -33.99 18.99
N LEU A 83 4.15 -33.84 19.33
CA LEU A 83 4.99 -34.91 19.86
C LEU A 83 4.99 -34.91 21.39
N ASN A 84 5.03 -36.11 21.97
CA ASN A 84 5.28 -36.31 23.40
C ASN A 84 6.79 -36.27 23.72
N LYS A 85 7.50 -35.28 23.17
CA LYS A 85 8.90 -34.98 23.49
C LYS A 85 9.18 -33.50 23.25
N GLU A 86 10.19 -32.97 23.92
CA GLU A 86 10.65 -31.60 23.68
C GLU A 86 11.21 -31.46 22.26
N VAL A 87 10.90 -30.34 21.60
CA VAL A 87 11.50 -29.95 20.33
C VAL A 87 11.94 -28.49 20.38
N ILE A 88 13.09 -28.20 19.79
CA ILE A 88 13.60 -26.84 19.63
C ILE A 88 13.65 -26.58 18.13
N ILE A 89 12.95 -25.54 17.67
CA ILE A 89 12.90 -25.19 16.25
C ILE A 89 13.38 -23.75 16.04
N SER A 90 13.93 -23.51 14.86
CA SER A 90 14.14 -22.15 14.35
C SER A 90 12.90 -21.74 13.59
N MET A 91 12.33 -20.59 13.95
CA MET A 91 11.27 -19.92 13.22
C MET A 91 11.83 -18.70 12.50
N ALA A 92 11.13 -18.28 11.45
CA ALA A 92 11.50 -17.11 10.66
C ALA A 92 10.27 -16.25 10.35
N PHE A 93 10.46 -14.93 10.30
CA PHE A 93 9.51 -13.97 9.76
C PHE A 93 10.09 -13.43 8.45
N PRO A 94 9.59 -13.86 7.28
CA PRO A 94 10.10 -13.44 5.99
C PRO A 94 9.48 -12.10 5.55
N PHE A 95 10.27 -11.25 4.89
CA PHE A 95 9.85 -9.90 4.54
C PHE A 95 10.42 -9.42 3.19
N PRO A 96 9.75 -8.49 2.50
CA PRO A 96 10.31 -7.80 1.35
C PRO A 96 11.37 -6.77 1.76
N ILE A 97 12.29 -6.49 0.83
CA ILE A 97 13.33 -5.47 0.97
C ILE A 97 13.17 -4.39 -0.09
N ASN A 98 13.78 -3.23 0.15
CA ASN A 98 14.06 -2.28 -0.91
C ASN A 98 15.17 -2.87 -1.80
N ASP A 99 14.82 -3.32 -2.99
CA ASP A 99 15.77 -3.89 -3.96
C ASP A 99 16.34 -2.85 -4.94
N GLY A 100 15.89 -1.60 -4.85
CA GLY A 100 16.27 -0.50 -5.75
C GLY A 100 15.50 -0.46 -7.07
N ASN A 101 14.53 -1.33 -7.29
CA ASN A 101 13.80 -1.44 -8.57
C ASN A 101 12.40 -0.81 -8.55
N SER A 102 11.92 -0.35 -7.40
CA SER A 102 10.58 0.25 -7.25
C SER A 102 10.63 1.52 -6.41
N GLU A 103 9.64 2.39 -6.62
CA GLU A 103 9.35 3.46 -5.66
C GLU A 103 8.95 2.84 -4.32
N ILE A 104 9.38 3.46 -3.20
CA ILE A 104 9.06 2.97 -1.86
C ILE A 104 8.08 3.91 -1.18
N ALA A 105 6.95 3.35 -0.74
CA ALA A 105 6.00 4.07 0.10
C ALA A 105 6.52 4.06 1.55
N LEU A 106 7.01 5.19 2.03
CA LEU A 106 7.65 5.29 3.35
C LEU A 106 6.67 5.73 4.45
N PRO A 107 6.66 5.07 5.62
CA PRO A 107 6.02 5.62 6.81
C PRO A 107 6.60 6.99 7.18
N ALA A 108 5.78 7.87 7.74
CA ALA A 108 6.24 9.14 8.30
C ALA A 108 7.39 8.93 9.31
N GLY A 109 8.52 9.60 9.06
CA GLY A 109 9.71 9.56 9.93
C GLY A 109 10.67 8.40 9.67
N GLN A 110 10.33 7.47 8.79
CA GLN A 110 11.22 6.36 8.41
C GLN A 110 12.07 6.73 7.18
N GLN A 111 13.20 6.04 7.06
CA GLN A 111 14.09 6.12 5.91
C GLN A 111 14.36 4.71 5.39
N THR A 112 14.75 4.60 4.12
CA THR A 112 15.13 3.32 3.50
C THR A 112 16.28 3.52 2.52
N ASN A 113 17.00 2.44 2.26
CA ASN A 113 18.07 2.31 1.30
C ASN A 113 18.00 0.89 0.72
N VAL A 114 18.66 0.69 -0.41
CA VAL A 114 18.76 -0.64 -1.03
C VAL A 114 19.31 -1.66 -0.02
N GLY A 115 18.68 -2.82 0.04
CA GLY A 115 18.97 -3.90 0.98
C GLY A 115 18.32 -3.75 2.36
N GLN A 116 17.61 -2.66 2.68
CA GLN A 116 16.88 -2.54 3.95
C GLN A 116 15.50 -3.21 3.87
N ALA A 117 15.03 -3.74 4.99
CA ALA A 117 13.69 -4.32 5.09
C ALA A 117 12.62 -3.24 4.90
N LEU A 118 11.51 -3.61 4.26
CA LEU A 118 10.29 -2.80 4.25
C LEU A 118 9.37 -3.16 5.44
N VAL A 119 10.01 -3.51 6.55
CA VAL A 119 9.41 -3.79 7.85
C VAL A 119 10.22 -3.03 8.89
N TYR A 120 9.53 -2.27 9.73
CA TYR A 120 10.12 -1.34 10.70
C TYR A 120 9.82 -1.80 12.12
N ASP A 121 10.81 -1.65 12.99
CA ASP A 121 10.70 -1.90 14.43
C ASP A 121 10.15 -3.29 14.79
N PHE A 122 10.60 -4.33 14.07
CA PHE A 122 10.15 -5.70 14.29
C PHE A 122 10.52 -6.21 15.69
N LEU A 123 9.50 -6.58 16.45
CA LEU A 123 9.59 -7.22 17.75
C LEU A 123 8.88 -8.57 17.71
N VAL A 124 9.48 -9.56 18.37
CA VAL A 124 8.89 -10.89 18.56
C VAL A 124 8.99 -11.29 20.03
N THR A 125 7.89 -11.84 20.55
CA THR A 125 7.87 -12.47 21.88
C THR A 125 7.48 -13.94 21.77
N VAL A 126 8.03 -14.75 22.68
CA VAL A 126 7.74 -16.17 22.84
C VAL A 126 7.22 -16.36 24.27
N ASN A 127 5.96 -16.75 24.41
CA ASN A 127 5.24 -16.77 25.70
C ASN A 127 5.44 -15.47 26.48
N ASP A 128 5.13 -14.34 25.83
CA ASP A 128 5.18 -12.97 26.37
C ASP A 128 6.59 -12.46 26.74
N LYS A 129 7.64 -13.26 26.50
CA LYS A 129 9.03 -12.84 26.68
C LYS A 129 9.65 -12.46 25.34
N GLN A 130 10.10 -11.22 25.23
CA GLN A 130 10.84 -10.75 24.05
C GLN A 130 12.10 -11.58 23.83
N VAL A 131 12.33 -12.00 22.59
CA VAL A 131 13.52 -12.76 22.17
C VAL A 131 14.29 -11.99 21.11
N PRO A 132 15.63 -12.17 21.01
CA PRO A 132 16.40 -11.59 19.92
C PRO A 132 15.98 -12.21 18.58
N ALA A 133 15.81 -11.36 17.57
CA ALA A 133 15.54 -11.76 16.20
C ALA A 133 16.74 -11.38 15.31
N GLN A 134 17.33 -12.37 14.64
CA GLN A 134 18.52 -12.15 13.82
C GLN A 134 18.13 -12.11 12.34
N ARG A 135 18.54 -11.08 11.60
CA ARG A 135 18.37 -11.06 10.15
C ARG A 135 19.26 -12.11 9.48
N GLY A 136 18.73 -12.80 8.48
CA GLY A 136 19.48 -13.70 7.61
C GLY A 136 18.73 -14.00 6.33
N ASN A 137 19.30 -14.88 5.51
CA ASN A 137 18.67 -15.32 4.27
C ASN A 137 17.84 -16.59 4.47
N ILE A 138 16.76 -16.70 3.69
CA ILE A 138 15.92 -17.89 3.61
C ILE A 138 15.71 -18.27 2.14
N ALA A 139 15.63 -19.57 1.84
CA ALA A 139 15.33 -20.03 0.49
C ALA A 139 13.84 -19.84 0.21
N PRO A 140 13.45 -19.24 -0.94
CA PRO A 140 12.06 -19.17 -1.35
C PRO A 140 11.43 -20.56 -1.53
N ASP A 141 10.14 -20.67 -1.27
CA ASP A 141 9.31 -21.83 -1.59
C ASP A 141 8.02 -21.34 -2.25
N GLN A 142 8.12 -21.06 -3.54
CA GLN A 142 7.05 -20.48 -4.36
C GLN A 142 5.80 -21.39 -4.39
N ASN A 143 5.98 -22.72 -4.27
CA ASN A 143 4.88 -23.68 -4.21
C ASN A 143 4.03 -23.51 -2.94
N LYS A 144 4.63 -22.95 -1.89
CA LYS A 144 3.99 -22.66 -0.60
C LYS A 144 3.74 -21.16 -0.37
N GLY A 145 3.96 -20.33 -1.40
CA GLY A 145 3.74 -18.88 -1.33
C GLY A 145 4.84 -18.10 -0.60
N LEU A 146 6.02 -18.68 -0.38
CA LEU A 146 7.19 -17.97 0.14
C LEU A 146 8.02 -17.43 -1.03
N TYR A 147 7.97 -16.11 -1.24
CA TYR A 147 8.69 -15.45 -2.34
C TYR A 147 9.92 -14.66 -1.89
N TYR A 148 10.07 -14.40 -0.59
CA TYR A 148 11.15 -13.56 -0.06
C TYR A 148 12.41 -14.37 0.26
N GLU A 149 13.55 -13.69 0.17
CA GLU A 149 14.88 -14.24 0.42
C GLU A 149 15.50 -13.75 1.74
N ASP A 150 14.84 -12.82 2.43
CA ASP A 150 15.26 -12.27 3.72
C ASP A 150 14.24 -12.60 4.81
N ALA A 151 14.74 -12.90 6.02
CA ALA A 151 13.91 -13.13 7.18
C ALA A 151 14.60 -12.76 8.50
N TYR A 152 13.79 -12.54 9.54
CA TYR A 152 14.23 -12.46 10.93
C TYR A 152 14.03 -13.82 11.60
N PHE A 153 15.07 -14.37 12.23
CA PHE A 153 15.09 -15.70 12.83
C PHE A 153 15.13 -15.66 14.35
N TRP A 154 14.42 -16.58 14.99
CA TRP A 154 14.52 -16.84 16.44
C TRP A 154 14.33 -18.32 16.74
N LYS A 155 14.77 -18.75 17.94
CA LYS A 155 14.56 -20.12 18.43
C LYS A 155 13.33 -20.19 19.32
N THR A 156 12.60 -21.30 19.21
CA THR A 156 11.43 -21.59 20.06
C THR A 156 11.54 -23.01 20.59
N THR A 157 11.49 -23.15 21.92
CA THR A 157 11.44 -24.45 22.60
C THR A 157 10.00 -24.82 22.91
N PHE A 158 9.59 -26.02 22.50
CA PHE A 158 8.28 -26.58 22.77
C PHE A 158 8.42 -27.81 23.67
N PRO A 159 7.95 -27.76 24.93
CA PRO A 159 7.85 -28.95 25.76
C PRO A 159 6.92 -30.03 25.15
N PRO A 160 6.94 -31.27 25.66
CA PRO A 160 6.06 -32.35 25.19
C PRO A 160 4.59 -31.93 25.18
N LEU A 161 3.93 -32.06 24.02
CA LEU A 161 2.50 -31.75 23.81
C LEU A 161 2.08 -30.30 24.13
N ALA A 162 3.03 -29.41 24.39
CA ALA A 162 2.78 -28.06 24.86
C ALA A 162 2.30 -27.11 23.76
N THR A 163 1.70 -26.02 24.21
CA THR A 163 1.33 -24.88 23.38
C THR A 163 2.28 -23.71 23.66
N VAL A 164 2.68 -23.00 22.62
CA VAL A 164 3.52 -21.80 22.70
C VAL A 164 2.82 -20.67 21.96
N ASN A 165 2.81 -19.49 22.57
CA ASN A 165 2.33 -18.27 21.93
C ASN A 165 3.52 -17.50 21.34
N ILE A 166 3.34 -17.06 20.11
CA ILE A 166 4.26 -16.15 19.41
C ILE A 166 3.50 -14.87 19.14
N HIS A 167 4.10 -13.74 19.44
CA HIS A 167 3.53 -12.43 19.13
C HIS A 167 4.51 -11.61 18.29
N HIS A 168 4.01 -10.97 17.24
CA HIS A 168 4.75 -10.02 16.40
C HIS A 168 4.16 -8.61 16.58
N ASP A 169 5.05 -7.63 16.61
CA ASP A 169 4.73 -6.20 16.54
C ASP A 169 5.70 -5.53 15.56
N TYR A 170 5.18 -4.83 14.54
CA TYR A 170 5.98 -4.13 13.54
C TYR A 170 5.13 -3.13 12.73
N SER A 171 5.80 -2.29 11.95
CA SER A 171 5.12 -1.41 10.97
C SER A 171 5.64 -1.62 9.55
N THR A 172 4.84 -1.24 8.57
CA THR A 172 5.23 -1.09 7.16
C THR A 172 4.74 0.25 6.62
N GLY A 173 5.23 0.65 5.45
CA GLY A 173 4.59 1.70 4.66
C GLY A 173 3.24 1.26 4.11
N ALA A 174 2.43 2.22 3.68
CA ALA A 174 1.17 1.97 3.01
C ALA A 174 1.38 1.93 1.48
N THR A 175 1.43 0.73 0.91
CA THR A 175 1.57 0.53 -0.54
C THR A 175 0.46 1.24 -1.31
N TYR A 176 0.82 1.99 -2.37
CA TYR A 176 -0.14 2.65 -3.27
C TYR A 176 0.31 2.55 -4.73
N ASP A 177 -0.60 2.80 -5.66
CA ASP A 177 -0.31 2.72 -7.11
C ASP A 177 -0.86 3.89 -7.91
N VAL A 178 -0.48 3.93 -9.19
CA VAL A 178 -0.88 4.97 -10.15
C VAL A 178 -2.37 4.95 -10.49
N MET A 179 -3.14 3.94 -10.06
CA MET A 179 -4.60 3.92 -10.18
C MET A 179 -5.28 4.59 -8.97
N GLY A 180 -4.50 4.99 -7.97
CA GLY A 180 -4.98 5.59 -6.72
C GLY A 180 -5.40 4.58 -5.67
N TYR A 181 -5.07 3.30 -5.88
CA TYR A 181 -5.37 2.26 -4.92
C TYR A 181 -4.36 2.28 -3.77
N HIS A 182 -4.82 1.86 -2.60
CA HIS A 182 -3.98 1.51 -1.46
C HIS A 182 -4.11 0.01 -1.21
N TRP A 183 -2.97 -0.66 -1.07
CA TRP A 183 -2.90 -2.10 -0.84
C TRP A 183 -2.49 -2.39 0.60
N VAL A 184 -3.24 -3.28 1.24
CA VAL A 184 -2.84 -3.92 2.49
C VAL A 184 -2.85 -5.43 2.29
N ARG A 185 -1.73 -6.06 2.62
CA ARG A 185 -1.46 -7.45 2.31
C ARG A 185 -0.90 -8.18 3.53
N TYR A 186 -1.14 -9.49 3.56
CA TYR A 186 -0.56 -10.39 4.54
C TYR A 186 -0.40 -11.80 3.96
N VAL A 187 0.82 -12.33 3.92
CA VAL A 187 1.10 -13.67 3.39
C VAL A 187 0.58 -14.73 4.36
N LEU A 188 -0.42 -15.50 3.92
CA LEU A 188 -1.07 -16.58 4.67
C LEU A 188 -0.76 -17.96 4.08
N LYS A 189 -0.52 -18.07 2.77
CA LYS A 189 -0.28 -19.36 2.08
C LYS A 189 0.87 -20.16 2.68
N THR A 190 1.87 -19.47 3.23
CA THR A 190 3.01 -20.08 3.92
C THR A 190 2.62 -20.84 5.19
N GLY A 191 1.38 -20.69 5.67
CA GLY A 191 0.78 -21.55 6.68
C GLY A 191 0.84 -23.04 6.31
N ALA A 192 0.87 -23.37 5.01
CA ALA A 192 1.02 -24.72 4.49
C ALA A 192 2.41 -25.36 4.72
N LEU A 193 3.35 -24.65 5.35
CA LEU A 193 4.63 -25.16 5.83
C LEU A 193 4.53 -25.78 7.24
N TRP A 194 3.47 -25.46 7.99
CA TRP A 194 3.21 -26.06 9.30
C TRP A 194 2.54 -27.43 9.16
N GLN A 195 2.54 -28.21 10.24
CA GLN A 195 1.86 -29.49 10.26
C GLN A 195 0.35 -29.30 10.11
N ASP A 196 -0.28 -30.22 9.36
CA ASP A 196 -1.68 -30.20 8.93
C ASP A 196 -1.97 -29.19 7.80
N SER A 197 -3.08 -29.37 7.08
CA SER A 197 -3.47 -28.47 5.97
C SER A 197 -4.13 -27.17 6.43
N SER A 198 -4.55 -27.11 7.70
CA SER A 198 -5.24 -25.97 8.28
C SER A 198 -4.36 -25.29 9.32
N ILE A 199 -4.42 -23.95 9.37
CA ILE A 199 -3.84 -23.15 10.45
C ILE A 199 -4.82 -22.91 11.62
N GLY A 200 -5.98 -23.56 11.59
CA GLY A 200 -6.93 -23.53 12.71
C GLY A 200 -7.86 -22.32 12.66
N HIS A 201 -7.88 -21.50 13.70
CA HIS A 201 -8.81 -20.35 13.83
C HIS A 201 -8.13 -19.02 13.49
N THR A 202 -8.34 -18.56 12.25
CA THR A 202 -7.74 -17.34 11.71
C THR A 202 -8.68 -16.15 11.88
N ARG A 203 -8.26 -15.15 12.67
CA ARG A 203 -8.96 -13.86 12.80
C ARG A 203 -8.10 -12.74 12.23
N LEU A 204 -8.63 -12.03 11.25
CA LEU A 204 -7.96 -10.89 10.58
C LEU A 204 -8.82 -9.64 10.78
N GLU A 205 -8.20 -8.52 11.16
CA GLU A 205 -8.87 -7.23 11.30
C GLU A 205 -8.01 -6.14 10.65
N VAL A 206 -8.52 -5.51 9.58
CA VAL A 206 -7.90 -4.32 8.96
C VAL A 206 -8.71 -3.09 9.36
N ILE A 207 -8.01 -2.11 9.95
CA ILE A 207 -8.59 -0.89 10.52
C ILE A 207 -7.87 0.32 9.91
N PRO A 208 -8.37 0.91 8.81
CA PRO A 208 -7.68 2.02 8.14
C PRO A 208 -7.57 3.31 8.96
N ASN A 209 -8.42 3.51 9.98
CA ASN A 209 -8.53 4.75 10.76
C ASN A 209 -8.77 6.02 9.92
N THR A 210 -9.40 5.85 8.76
CA THR A 210 -9.86 6.91 7.86
C THR A 210 -11.00 6.37 7.01
N PRO A 211 -11.95 7.19 6.51
CA PRO A 211 -12.99 6.68 5.64
C PRO A 211 -12.41 6.02 4.39
N THR A 212 -12.90 4.81 4.08
CA THR A 212 -12.45 4.02 2.93
C THR A 212 -13.60 3.34 2.19
N ARG A 213 -13.34 2.99 0.93
CA ARG A 213 -14.13 2.06 0.12
C ARG A 213 -13.23 1.00 -0.47
N LEU A 214 -13.75 -0.22 -0.69
CA LEU A 214 -13.03 -1.22 -1.45
C LEU A 214 -12.85 -0.71 -2.88
N CYS A 215 -11.72 -1.02 -3.50
CA CYS A 215 -11.54 -0.74 -4.93
C CYS A 215 -12.62 -1.44 -5.75
N SER A 216 -12.99 -2.67 -5.41
CA SER A 216 -14.07 -3.43 -6.07
C SER A 216 -15.48 -2.86 -5.86
N GLU A 217 -15.72 -2.02 -4.84
CA GLU A 217 -16.98 -1.28 -4.69
C GLU A 217 -17.09 -0.12 -5.71
N ILE A 218 -15.97 0.34 -6.25
CA ILE A 218 -15.87 1.52 -7.12
C ILE A 218 -15.53 1.12 -8.57
N ASP A 219 -14.63 0.16 -8.75
CA ASP A 219 -14.14 -0.39 -10.01
C ASP A 219 -14.45 -1.90 -10.10
N PRO A 220 -15.73 -2.30 -10.26
CA PRO A 220 -16.17 -3.68 -10.11
C PRO A 220 -15.77 -4.63 -11.24
N LYS A 221 -15.08 -4.14 -12.28
CA LYS A 221 -14.81 -4.90 -13.51
C LYS A 221 -13.59 -5.83 -13.41
N ALA A 222 -12.79 -5.71 -12.35
CA ALA A 222 -11.51 -6.41 -12.24
C ALA A 222 -11.48 -7.32 -11.01
N ASP A 223 -11.49 -8.63 -11.25
CA ASP A 223 -11.59 -9.63 -10.18
C ASP A 223 -10.42 -9.60 -9.19
N TYR A 224 -9.24 -9.13 -9.63
CA TYR A 224 -8.07 -8.99 -8.75
C TYR A 224 -8.24 -7.92 -7.65
N LEU A 225 -9.28 -7.08 -7.74
CA LEU A 225 -9.65 -6.09 -6.71
C LEU A 225 -10.58 -6.69 -5.64
N ASN A 226 -11.06 -7.92 -5.84
CA ASN A 226 -11.88 -8.58 -4.85
C ASN A 226 -11.04 -8.97 -3.62
N PRO A 227 -11.51 -8.69 -2.40
CA PRO A 227 -10.78 -9.04 -1.20
C PRO A 227 -10.58 -10.55 -1.08
N THR A 228 -9.37 -10.95 -0.70
CA THR A 228 -9.05 -12.34 -0.33
C THR A 228 -8.50 -12.37 1.10
N PRO A 229 -8.65 -13.48 1.84
CA PRO A 229 -9.44 -14.67 1.51
C PRO A 229 -10.96 -14.41 1.51
N SER A 230 -11.77 -15.40 1.16
CA SER A 230 -13.23 -15.30 1.28
C SER A 230 -13.69 -15.16 2.74
N GLY A 231 -14.93 -14.73 2.96
CA GLY A 231 -15.50 -14.60 4.31
C GLY A 231 -15.27 -13.24 4.98
N MET A 232 -14.87 -12.21 4.22
CA MET A 232 -14.78 -10.85 4.73
C MET A 232 -16.15 -10.30 5.11
N SER A 233 -16.22 -9.63 6.26
CA SER A 233 -17.34 -8.79 6.67
C SER A 233 -16.87 -7.37 6.90
N ILE A 234 -17.79 -6.40 6.76
CA ILE A 234 -17.53 -4.98 6.99
C ILE A 234 -18.28 -4.55 8.25
N SER A 235 -17.61 -3.85 9.16
CA SER A 235 -18.19 -3.31 10.38
C SER A 235 -17.81 -1.84 10.56
N GLY A 236 -18.59 -1.09 11.35
CA GLY A 236 -18.36 0.33 11.60
C GLY A 236 -18.68 1.26 10.42
N SER A 237 -18.39 2.55 10.58
CA SER A 237 -18.72 3.59 9.59
C SER A 237 -17.69 4.71 9.61
N ARG A 238 -17.64 5.53 8.54
CA ARG A 238 -16.68 6.65 8.41
C ARG A 238 -15.24 6.14 8.70
N ALA A 239 -14.51 6.79 9.60
CA ALA A 239 -13.14 6.41 9.96
C ALA A 239 -13.05 5.09 10.74
N ASP A 240 -14.14 4.67 11.39
CA ASP A 240 -14.24 3.42 12.15
C ASP A 240 -14.66 2.23 11.28
N ARG A 241 -14.69 2.38 9.95
CA ARG A 241 -15.00 1.27 9.03
C ARG A 241 -13.86 0.25 9.05
N LYS A 242 -14.17 -1.01 9.28
CA LYS A 242 -13.22 -2.13 9.41
C LYS A 242 -13.57 -3.27 8.47
N TYR A 243 -12.55 -4.07 8.16
CA TYR A 243 -12.65 -5.28 7.33
C TYR A 243 -12.20 -6.49 8.16
N ILE A 244 -13.11 -7.45 8.36
CA ILE A 244 -12.96 -8.49 9.38
C ILE A 244 -13.18 -9.87 8.77
N TRP A 245 -12.28 -10.80 9.10
CA TRP A 245 -12.40 -12.22 8.82
C TRP A 245 -12.37 -13.01 10.12
N ASP A 246 -13.27 -13.97 10.25
CA ASP A 246 -13.30 -14.96 11.34
C ASP A 246 -13.48 -16.35 10.71
N LEU A 247 -12.36 -17.03 10.47
CA LEU A 247 -12.27 -18.25 9.66
C LEU A 247 -11.87 -19.43 10.54
N ARG A 248 -12.77 -20.41 10.68
CA ARG A 248 -12.50 -21.64 11.44
C ARG A 248 -12.00 -22.75 10.53
N HIS A 249 -11.05 -23.54 11.00
CA HIS A 249 -10.41 -24.61 10.22
C HIS A 249 -9.87 -24.11 8.87
N PHE A 250 -9.31 -22.90 8.87
CA PHE A 250 -8.88 -22.23 7.65
C PHE A 250 -7.74 -23.00 6.99
N GLN A 251 -7.90 -23.33 5.70
CA GLN A 251 -6.84 -23.85 4.84
C GLN A 251 -6.34 -22.68 3.99
N PRO A 252 -5.09 -22.21 4.15
CA PRO A 252 -4.64 -20.96 3.56
C PRO A 252 -4.34 -21.10 2.06
N GLN A 253 -5.39 -21.06 1.23
CA GLN A 253 -5.29 -21.12 -0.23
C GLN A 253 -5.11 -19.73 -0.87
N ALA A 254 -5.32 -18.66 -0.11
CA ALA A 254 -5.17 -17.29 -0.53
C ALA A 254 -4.57 -16.44 0.59
N ASP A 255 -3.77 -15.45 0.20
CA ASP A 255 -3.23 -14.44 1.10
C ASP A 255 -4.30 -13.39 1.43
N LEU A 256 -4.08 -12.60 2.48
CA LEU A 256 -4.85 -11.37 2.66
C LEU A 256 -4.45 -10.41 1.54
N SER A 257 -5.39 -10.05 0.69
CA SER A 257 -5.24 -9.01 -0.32
C SER A 257 -6.45 -8.11 -0.23
N LEU A 258 -6.24 -6.86 0.16
CA LEU A 258 -7.30 -5.87 0.31
C LEU A 258 -6.89 -4.57 -0.38
N CYS A 259 -7.66 -4.21 -1.39
CA CYS A 259 -7.51 -2.97 -2.13
C CYS A 259 -8.52 -1.93 -1.62
N LEU A 260 -8.03 -0.76 -1.22
CA LEU A 260 -8.82 0.33 -0.69
C LEU A 260 -8.62 1.62 -1.47
N PHE A 261 -9.69 2.40 -1.61
CA PHE A 261 -9.62 3.83 -1.84
C PHE A 261 -9.69 4.58 -0.52
N THR A 262 -8.77 5.53 -0.34
CA THR A 262 -8.87 6.59 0.67
C THR A 262 -9.53 7.84 0.06
N GLY A 263 -9.92 8.80 0.90
CA GLY A 263 -10.72 9.95 0.47
C GLY A 263 -10.02 10.82 -0.57
N ILE A 264 -8.79 11.27 -0.29
CA ILE A 264 -8.00 12.11 -1.20
C ILE A 264 -7.66 11.33 -2.47
N SER A 265 -7.18 10.08 -2.35
CA SER A 265 -6.82 9.27 -3.52
C SER A 265 -8.02 9.01 -4.43
N TYR A 266 -9.20 8.74 -3.87
CA TYR A 266 -10.42 8.66 -4.69
C TYR A 266 -10.68 9.94 -5.48
N VAL A 267 -10.66 11.11 -4.82
CA VAL A 267 -10.94 12.38 -5.50
C VAL A 267 -9.87 12.67 -6.56
N ARG A 268 -8.60 12.43 -6.25
CA ARG A 268 -7.48 12.64 -7.17
C ARG A 268 -7.61 11.78 -8.42
N TYR A 269 -7.68 10.47 -8.26
CA TYR A 269 -7.55 9.53 -9.37
C TYR A 269 -8.89 9.27 -10.10
N LYS A 270 -10.03 9.43 -9.42
CA LYS A 270 -11.36 9.18 -10.03
C LYS A 270 -12.10 10.45 -10.44
N VAL A 271 -11.68 11.62 -9.94
CA VAL A 271 -12.32 12.90 -10.29
C VAL A 271 -11.34 13.85 -10.97
N ILE A 272 -10.21 14.21 -10.36
CA ILE A 272 -9.34 15.29 -10.85
C ILE A 272 -8.52 14.86 -12.06
N TYR A 273 -7.73 13.79 -11.94
CA TYR A 273 -6.79 13.34 -12.98
C TYR A 273 -7.48 12.95 -14.30
N PRO A 274 -8.67 12.33 -14.32
CA PRO A 274 -9.39 12.09 -15.57
C PRO A 274 -9.66 13.36 -16.39
N TRP A 275 -9.85 14.52 -15.74
CA TRP A 275 -9.98 15.80 -16.45
C TRP A 275 -8.64 16.33 -16.93
N LEU A 276 -7.60 16.25 -16.09
CA LEU A 276 -6.27 16.75 -16.44
C LEU A 276 -5.61 15.95 -17.56
N ASN A 277 -5.92 14.66 -17.66
CA ASN A 277 -5.36 13.73 -18.64
C ASN A 277 -6.26 13.57 -19.88
N SER A 278 -7.36 14.32 -19.99
CA SER A 278 -8.26 14.24 -21.14
C SER A 278 -7.78 15.12 -22.29
N ASP A 279 -7.66 14.54 -23.49
CA ASP A 279 -7.25 15.25 -24.72
C ASP A 279 -8.13 16.45 -25.08
N ASP A 280 -9.46 16.34 -24.89
CA ASP A 280 -10.43 17.43 -25.08
C ASP A 280 -11.06 17.87 -23.74
N ALA A 281 -10.22 18.20 -22.77
CA ALA A 281 -10.73 18.57 -21.45
C ALA A 281 -11.60 19.84 -21.48
N LEU A 282 -11.23 20.88 -22.22
CA LEU A 282 -12.00 22.12 -22.30
C LEU A 282 -13.36 21.92 -22.98
N GLY A 283 -13.42 21.18 -24.09
CA GLY A 283 -14.67 20.87 -24.77
C GLY A 283 -15.60 20.01 -23.91
N LYS A 284 -15.06 18.99 -23.23
CA LYS A 284 -15.84 18.17 -22.29
C LYS A 284 -16.35 18.98 -21.09
N LEU A 285 -15.52 19.84 -20.51
CA LEU A 285 -15.93 20.71 -19.40
C LEU A 285 -17.01 21.71 -19.83
N ALA A 286 -16.93 22.27 -21.04
CA ALA A 286 -17.94 23.17 -21.59
C ALA A 286 -19.30 22.48 -21.78
N ARG A 287 -19.34 21.16 -21.97
CA ARG A 287 -20.59 20.40 -22.11
C ARG A 287 -21.28 20.09 -20.78
N LEU A 288 -20.61 20.28 -19.64
CA LEU A 288 -21.22 20.08 -18.33
C LEU A 288 -22.23 21.19 -18.02
N SER A 289 -23.32 20.83 -17.36
CA SER A 289 -24.28 21.80 -16.83
C SER A 289 -23.64 22.71 -15.77
N ASN A 290 -24.23 23.88 -15.54
CA ASN A 290 -23.80 24.81 -14.49
C ASN A 290 -23.74 24.15 -13.10
N LYS A 291 -24.66 23.21 -12.82
CA LYS A 291 -24.70 22.45 -11.57
C LYS A 291 -23.53 21.47 -11.47
N GLU A 292 -23.23 20.74 -12.53
CA GLU A 292 -22.08 19.81 -12.58
C GLU A 292 -20.75 20.55 -12.46
N LEU A 293 -20.57 21.67 -13.18
CA LEU A 293 -19.37 22.50 -13.05
C LEU A 293 -19.20 23.06 -11.64
N ARG A 294 -20.32 23.45 -10.99
CA ARG A 294 -20.30 23.91 -9.59
C ARG A 294 -19.86 22.79 -8.66
N PHE A 295 -20.40 21.57 -8.78
CA PHE A 295 -20.00 20.45 -7.93
C PHE A 295 -18.56 19.98 -8.21
N LEU A 296 -18.12 19.94 -9.47
CA LEU A 296 -16.74 19.60 -9.82
C LEU A 296 -15.77 20.60 -9.21
N ARG A 297 -16.03 21.90 -9.40
CA ARG A 297 -15.22 22.98 -8.80
C ARG A 297 -15.15 22.83 -7.28
N ASN A 298 -16.28 22.59 -6.62
CA ASN A 298 -16.30 22.50 -5.16
C ASN A 298 -15.71 21.18 -4.63
N THR A 299 -15.70 20.10 -5.43
CA THR A 299 -15.02 18.85 -5.09
C THR A 299 -13.52 19.05 -4.87
N ILE A 300 -12.89 19.92 -5.66
CA ILE A 300 -11.46 20.27 -5.54
C ILE A 300 -11.13 20.82 -4.14
N TYR A 301 -12.03 21.60 -3.53
CA TYR A 301 -11.84 22.10 -2.17
C TYR A 301 -12.35 21.12 -1.11
N ALA A 302 -13.41 20.36 -1.43
CA ALA A 302 -14.00 19.38 -0.52
C ALA A 302 -13.04 18.24 -0.17
N GLN A 303 -12.11 17.88 -1.07
CA GLN A 303 -11.12 16.82 -0.81
C GLN A 303 -10.25 17.10 0.44
N TYR A 304 -10.08 18.37 0.78
CA TYR A 304 -9.33 18.84 1.94
C TYR A 304 -10.22 19.21 3.14
N GLY A 305 -11.51 18.91 3.04
CA GLY A 305 -12.48 19.14 4.10
C GLY A 305 -13.02 20.57 4.20
N ARG A 306 -12.96 21.38 3.13
CA ARG A 306 -13.60 22.71 3.12
C ARG A 306 -15.05 22.62 3.58
N GLN A 307 -15.41 23.41 4.59
CA GLN A 307 -16.79 23.55 5.03
C GLN A 307 -17.57 24.47 4.07
N PHE A 308 -18.78 24.06 3.71
CA PHE A 308 -19.63 24.81 2.78
C PHE A 308 -20.76 25.51 3.52
N GLN A 309 -21.06 26.76 3.17
CA GLN A 309 -22.22 27.50 3.70
C GLN A 309 -23.47 27.35 2.84
N SER A 310 -23.31 27.06 1.54
CA SER A 310 -24.44 26.90 0.64
C SER A 310 -25.17 25.57 0.93
N PRO A 311 -26.50 25.58 1.16
CA PRO A 311 -27.24 24.37 1.53
C PRO A 311 -27.13 23.24 0.49
N ASP A 312 -27.10 23.58 -0.80
CA ASP A 312 -26.94 22.62 -1.90
C ASP A 312 -25.62 21.84 -1.83
N LEU A 313 -24.53 22.53 -1.48
CA LEU A 313 -23.20 21.93 -1.34
C LEU A 313 -23.08 21.14 -0.04
N GLN A 314 -23.65 21.62 1.06
CA GLN A 314 -23.71 20.88 2.33
C GLN A 314 -24.44 19.54 2.14
N GLU A 315 -25.63 19.58 1.53
CA GLU A 315 -26.41 18.38 1.26
C GLU A 315 -25.66 17.43 0.32
N TYR A 316 -25.04 17.96 -0.74
CA TYR A 316 -24.30 17.15 -1.70
C TYR A 316 -23.09 16.44 -1.08
N PHE A 317 -22.23 17.15 -0.34
CA PHE A 317 -20.98 16.59 0.20
C PHE A 317 -21.20 15.77 1.47
N SER A 318 -22.21 16.06 2.29
CA SER A 318 -22.54 15.23 3.48
C SER A 318 -22.84 13.76 3.11
N LYS A 319 -23.37 13.54 1.90
CA LYS A 319 -23.69 12.22 1.32
C LYS A 319 -22.47 11.52 0.69
N LYS A 320 -21.32 12.19 0.56
CA LYS A 320 -20.10 11.58 0.02
C LYS A 320 -19.31 10.88 1.12
N TRP A 321 -18.93 9.63 0.87
CA TRP A 321 -18.22 8.80 1.85
C TRP A 321 -16.82 9.34 2.19
N TRP A 322 -16.16 9.97 1.20
CA TRP A 322 -14.81 10.52 1.27
C TRP A 322 -14.74 11.92 1.88
N TYR A 323 -15.86 12.64 1.96
CA TYR A 323 -15.88 14.00 2.49
C TYR A 323 -15.92 13.98 4.02
N VAL A 324 -14.91 14.62 4.61
CA VAL A 324 -14.80 14.85 6.06
C VAL A 324 -14.49 16.34 6.27
N PRO A 325 -15.34 17.10 6.98
CA PRO A 325 -15.03 18.48 7.33
C PRO A 325 -13.71 18.61 8.10
N ASN A 326 -12.88 19.56 7.69
CA ASN A 326 -11.62 19.88 8.34
C ASN A 326 -11.69 21.33 8.85
N HIS A 327 -11.60 21.51 10.17
CA HIS A 327 -11.63 22.84 10.79
C HIS A 327 -10.37 23.66 10.49
N ASP A 328 -9.27 23.00 10.17
CA ASP A 328 -7.98 23.61 9.82
C ASP A 328 -7.81 23.79 8.31
N TYR A 329 -8.90 23.64 7.54
CA TYR A 329 -8.89 23.83 6.10
C TYR A 329 -8.32 25.20 5.69
N SER A 330 -7.47 25.20 4.67
CA SER A 330 -6.97 26.42 4.04
C SER A 330 -6.84 26.22 2.53
N ASP A 331 -7.11 27.26 1.74
CA ASP A 331 -6.84 27.25 0.28
C ASP A 331 -5.34 27.03 -0.04
N ARG A 332 -4.45 27.20 0.95
CA ARG A 332 -3.03 26.84 0.83
C ARG A 332 -2.78 25.34 0.68
N MET A 333 -3.77 24.50 1.01
CA MET A 333 -3.69 23.05 0.80
C MET A 333 -3.82 22.66 -0.68
N LEU A 334 -4.33 23.55 -1.52
CA LEU A 334 -4.48 23.30 -2.96
C LEU A 334 -3.11 23.17 -3.63
N ASN A 335 -2.92 22.06 -4.33
CA ASN A 335 -1.69 21.77 -5.06
C ASN A 335 -1.78 22.26 -6.52
N GLU A 336 -0.76 21.98 -7.33
CA GLU A 336 -0.69 22.47 -8.71
C GLU A 336 -1.74 21.82 -9.62
N GLU A 337 -2.07 20.54 -9.42
CA GLU A 337 -3.13 19.86 -10.18
C GLU A 337 -4.51 20.48 -9.89
N ASP A 338 -4.78 20.87 -8.65
CA ASP A 338 -6.02 21.56 -8.27
C ASP A 338 -6.15 22.90 -8.99
N LYS A 339 -5.09 23.71 -8.94
CA LYS A 339 -5.04 25.03 -9.58
C LYS A 339 -5.19 24.91 -11.09
N LYS A 340 -4.56 23.90 -11.69
CA LYS A 340 -4.68 23.61 -13.13
C LYS A 340 -6.12 23.28 -13.51
N LEU A 341 -6.78 22.39 -12.78
CA LEU A 341 -8.18 22.05 -13.06
C LEU A 341 -9.13 23.24 -12.83
N LEU A 342 -8.93 24.04 -11.78
CA LEU A 342 -9.68 25.27 -11.55
C LEU A 342 -9.53 26.26 -12.71
N SER A 343 -8.33 26.41 -13.25
CA SER A 343 -8.06 27.25 -14.44
C SER A 343 -8.82 26.74 -15.67
N MET A 344 -8.79 25.43 -15.93
CA MET A 344 -9.52 24.81 -17.05
C MET A 344 -11.03 25.00 -16.92
N ILE A 345 -11.59 24.83 -15.72
CA ILE A 345 -13.01 25.09 -15.43
C ILE A 345 -13.35 26.58 -15.70
N ASN A 346 -12.48 27.51 -15.33
CA ASN A 346 -12.71 28.94 -15.59
C ASN A 346 -12.69 29.26 -17.10
N GLN A 347 -11.77 28.67 -17.85
CA GLN A 347 -11.70 28.82 -19.31
C GLN A 347 -12.94 28.24 -20.00
N ALA A 348 -13.37 27.03 -19.62
CA ALA A 348 -14.57 26.40 -20.16
C ALA A 348 -15.85 27.24 -19.91
N ASN A 349 -15.97 27.86 -18.73
CA ASN A 349 -17.10 28.75 -18.42
C ASN A 349 -17.15 30.00 -19.32
N LYS A 350 -16.00 30.48 -19.81
CA LYS A 350 -15.93 31.61 -20.73
C LYS A 350 -16.31 31.24 -22.17
N LEU A 351 -16.13 29.99 -22.56
CA LEU A 351 -16.52 29.48 -23.89
C LEU A 351 -18.04 29.28 -24.02
N ASN A 352 -18.75 29.13 -22.89
CA ASN A 352 -20.20 28.97 -22.81
C ASN A 352 -20.98 30.29 -22.67
N ARG A 353 -20.27 31.43 -22.58
CA ARG A 353 -20.84 32.78 -22.55
C ARG A 353 -20.52 33.47 -23.86
#